data_AF-A0A4P5RHF1-F1
#
_entry.id   AF-A0A4P5RHF1-F1
#
_cell.length_a   1.000
_cell.length_b   1.000
_cell.length_c   1.000
_cell.angle_alpha   90.00
_cell.angle_beta   90.00
_cell.angle_gamma   90.00
#
_symmetry.space_group_name_H-M   'P 1'
#
loop_
_entity.id
_entity.type
_entity.pdbx_description
1 polymer ?
#
loop_
_entity_poly.entity_id
_entity_poly.type
_entity_poly.pdbx_seq_one_letter_code
_entity_poly.pdbx_strand_id
1 'polypeptide(L)'
;MDQMAVTKAIRSENVQSLHRGMAILKAFNRDAPRLTLTEVAAITGLSRATARRFLITLTNLGYVGNQNRYFYLRPKILELGNSYLSSLSFNDAVQQHLNVLAEELHESVSASVLEYPDIVYVARASTNRVMTIGLSVGTKLPALYTSMGRVMLAQLPPKKLQEYLEFAQTEKLTEFSLTTKKALQSEIEKARTQGWYLLDQELEIGLRSLAVPIGTHINDTYAAINVSVPASRVSTETLETLILPRLQNLATIIDRDILKLWPN
;
A
#
# COMPACT_ATOMS: atom_id res chain seq x y z
N MET A 1 28.12 19.04 14.46
CA MET A 1 28.28 18.97 12.99
C MET A 1 26.93 19.29 12.37
N ASP A 2 26.90 20.30 11.54
CA ASP A 2 25.74 21.10 11.16
C ASP A 2 24.72 20.33 10.29
N GLN A 3 23.46 20.23 10.75
CA GLN A 3 22.35 19.60 10.03
C GLN A 3 22.07 20.27 8.67
N MET A 4 22.38 21.57 8.53
CA MET A 4 22.31 22.27 7.24
C MET A 4 23.33 21.77 6.22
N ALA A 5 24.49 21.25 6.65
CA ALA A 5 25.51 20.72 5.75
C ALA A 5 25.12 19.35 5.18
N VAL A 6 24.45 18.50 5.97
CA VAL A 6 23.98 17.16 5.55
C VAL A 6 22.81 17.29 4.55
N THR A 7 21.83 18.17 4.80
CA THR A 7 20.72 18.40 3.85
C THR A 7 21.19 19.05 2.54
N LYS A 8 22.24 19.87 2.57
CA LYS A 8 22.81 20.52 1.38
C LYS A 8 23.63 19.53 0.52
N ALA A 9 24.31 18.57 1.15
CA ALA A 9 25.04 17.50 0.45
C ALA A 9 24.09 16.49 -0.24
N ILE A 10 22.97 16.12 0.40
CA ILE A 10 21.97 15.21 -0.21
C ILE A 10 21.32 15.83 -1.46
N ARG A 11 21.20 17.16 -1.55
CA ARG A 11 20.68 17.82 -2.76
C ARG A 11 21.64 17.76 -3.96
N SER A 12 22.95 17.54 -3.78
CA SER A 12 23.92 17.52 -4.89
C SER A 12 24.10 16.15 -5.56
N GLU A 13 23.64 15.06 -4.96
CA GLU A 13 23.70 13.71 -5.55
C GLU A 13 22.42 13.30 -6.29
N ASN A 14 21.35 14.09 -6.17
CA ASN A 14 20.06 13.78 -6.76
C ASN A 14 19.99 14.13 -8.25
N VAL A 15 19.73 13.13 -9.09
CA VAL A 15 19.53 13.32 -10.53
C VAL A 15 18.14 13.90 -10.79
N GLN A 16 18.06 15.22 -10.92
CA GLN A 16 16.79 15.95 -11.06
C GLN A 16 15.95 15.50 -12.28
N SER A 17 16.60 15.04 -13.34
CA SER A 17 15.89 14.50 -14.51
C SER A 17 15.13 13.22 -14.20
N LEU A 18 15.70 12.31 -13.39
CA LEU A 18 15.03 11.10 -12.95
C LEU A 18 13.78 11.44 -12.13
N HIS A 19 13.91 12.35 -11.16
CA HIS A 19 12.78 12.82 -10.34
C HIS A 19 11.63 13.34 -11.20
N ARG A 20 11.93 14.18 -12.20
CA ARG A 20 10.92 14.74 -13.12
C ARG A 20 10.27 13.68 -14.00
N GLY A 21 11.06 12.72 -14.49
CA GLY A 21 10.53 11.58 -15.25
C GLY A 21 9.54 10.76 -14.44
N MET A 22 9.90 10.43 -13.19
CA MET A 22 9.01 9.70 -12.27
C MET A 22 7.75 10.50 -11.90
N ALA A 23 7.88 11.82 -11.70
CA ALA A 23 6.73 12.68 -11.42
C ALA A 23 5.72 12.69 -12.58
N ILE A 24 6.19 12.72 -13.83
CA ILE A 24 5.32 12.65 -15.01
C ILE A 24 4.61 11.29 -15.10
N LEU A 25 5.30 10.18 -14.84
CA LEU A 25 4.67 8.86 -14.85
C LEU A 25 3.59 8.73 -13.77
N LYS A 26 3.80 9.32 -12.58
CA LYS A 26 2.84 9.34 -11.47
C LYS A 26 1.65 10.29 -11.68
N ALA A 27 1.71 11.19 -12.66
CA ALA A 27 0.61 12.12 -12.95
C ALA A 27 -0.62 11.42 -13.56
N PHE A 28 -0.43 10.27 -14.22
CA PHE A 28 -1.50 9.47 -14.78
C PHE A 28 -2.10 8.55 -13.71
N ASN A 29 -3.42 8.50 -13.62
CA ASN A 29 -4.13 7.66 -12.66
C ASN A 29 -5.55 7.31 -13.18
N ARG A 30 -6.39 6.72 -12.32
CA ARG A 30 -7.75 6.30 -12.69
C ARG A 30 -8.63 7.47 -13.16
N ASP A 31 -8.51 8.63 -12.53
CA ASP A 31 -9.32 9.82 -12.83
C ASP A 31 -8.71 10.64 -13.97
N ALA A 32 -7.41 10.49 -14.20
CA ALA A 32 -6.65 11.13 -15.27
C ALA A 32 -5.87 10.10 -16.12
N PRO A 33 -6.54 9.18 -16.85
CA PRO A 33 -5.86 8.13 -17.61
C PRO A 33 -5.19 8.66 -18.88
N ARG A 34 -5.59 9.85 -19.35
CA ARG A 34 -5.05 10.56 -20.50
C ARG A 34 -4.88 12.03 -20.16
N LEU A 35 -3.71 12.59 -20.47
CA LEU A 35 -3.36 13.98 -20.15
C LEU A 35 -2.79 14.69 -21.36
N THR A 36 -3.14 15.95 -21.55
CA THR A 36 -2.47 16.86 -22.47
C THR A 36 -1.14 17.35 -21.89
N LEU A 37 -0.26 17.89 -22.74
CA LEU A 37 1.00 18.49 -22.28
C LEU A 37 0.78 19.57 -21.20
N THR A 38 -0.27 20.38 -21.33
CA THR A 38 -0.58 21.44 -20.38
C THR A 38 -1.00 20.87 -19.03
N GLU A 39 -1.81 19.82 -19.01
CA GLU A 39 -2.24 19.18 -17.76
C GLU A 39 -1.07 18.46 -17.09
N VAL A 40 -0.21 17.77 -17.84
CA VAL A 40 1.02 17.18 -17.28
C VAL A 40 1.90 18.25 -16.64
N ALA A 41 2.13 19.36 -17.33
CA ALA A 41 2.92 20.48 -16.82
C ALA A 41 2.32 21.07 -15.52
N ALA A 42 1.00 21.26 -15.49
CA ALA A 42 0.29 21.79 -14.33
C ALA A 42 0.38 20.84 -13.12
N ILE A 43 0.06 19.55 -13.30
CA ILE A 43 0.08 18.54 -12.23
C ILE A 43 1.49 18.37 -11.65
N THR A 44 2.51 18.39 -12.50
CA THR A 44 3.91 18.16 -12.08
C THR A 44 4.64 19.43 -11.64
N GLY A 45 4.04 20.61 -11.78
CA GLY A 45 4.69 21.90 -11.53
C GLY A 45 5.87 22.19 -12.47
N LEU A 46 5.92 21.55 -13.63
CA LEU A 46 7.01 21.72 -14.62
C LEU A 46 6.63 22.76 -15.67
N SER A 47 7.65 23.40 -16.27
CA SER A 47 7.41 24.20 -17.47
C SER A 47 6.92 23.29 -18.62
N ARG A 48 6.08 23.82 -19.51
CA ARG A 48 5.60 23.08 -20.70
C ARG A 48 6.76 22.56 -21.56
N ALA A 49 7.83 23.34 -21.71
CA ALA A 49 9.01 22.92 -22.47
C ALA A 49 9.73 21.73 -21.80
N THR A 50 9.85 21.76 -20.47
CA THR A 50 10.44 20.68 -19.67
C THR A 50 9.59 19.41 -19.75
N ALA A 51 8.29 19.51 -19.47
CA ALA A 51 7.35 18.39 -19.54
C ALA A 51 7.36 17.73 -20.93
N ARG A 52 7.39 18.54 -22.01
CA ARG A 52 7.47 18.05 -23.39
C ARG A 52 8.72 17.19 -23.63
N ARG A 53 9.89 17.65 -23.17
CA ARG A 53 11.16 16.89 -23.33
C ARG A 53 11.08 15.53 -22.65
N PHE A 54 10.57 15.47 -21.42
CA PHE A 54 10.39 14.20 -20.70
C PHE A 54 9.35 13.29 -21.35
N LEU A 55 8.21 13.83 -21.82
CA LEU A 55 7.20 13.03 -22.52
C LEU A 55 7.73 12.45 -23.83
N ILE A 56 8.58 13.17 -24.56
CA ILE A 56 9.28 12.64 -25.74
C ILE A 56 10.21 11.49 -25.34
N THR A 57 11.04 11.68 -24.31
CA THR A 57 11.93 10.63 -23.81
C THR A 57 11.15 9.39 -23.36
N LEU A 58 10.09 9.55 -22.57
CA LEU A 58 9.24 8.45 -22.08
C LEU A 58 8.48 7.76 -23.23
N THR A 59 8.12 8.50 -24.28
CA THR A 59 7.56 7.92 -25.51
C THR A 59 8.60 7.07 -26.24
N ASN A 60 9.81 7.58 -26.41
CA ASN A 60 10.91 6.85 -27.05
C ASN A 60 11.30 5.58 -26.27
N LEU A 61 11.26 5.63 -24.93
CA LEU A 61 11.48 4.47 -24.07
C LEU A 61 10.30 3.49 -24.08
N GLY A 62 9.14 3.88 -24.63
CA GLY A 62 7.95 3.05 -24.75
C GLY A 62 7.04 3.02 -23.51
N TYR A 63 7.31 3.84 -22.48
CA TYR A 63 6.48 3.95 -21.27
C TYR A 63 5.23 4.81 -21.48
N VAL A 64 5.30 5.79 -22.38
CA VAL A 64 4.21 6.69 -22.71
C VAL A 64 3.82 6.55 -24.18
N GLY A 65 2.53 6.60 -24.46
CA GLY A 65 1.98 6.73 -25.80
C GLY A 65 1.48 8.15 -26.02
N ASN A 66 1.39 8.56 -27.28
CA ASN A 66 0.79 9.82 -27.67
C ASN A 66 -0.25 9.57 -28.76
N GLN A 67 -1.45 10.12 -28.58
CA GLN A 67 -2.51 10.13 -29.57
C GLN A 67 -3.10 11.54 -29.64
N ASN A 68 -2.95 12.18 -30.80
CA ASN A 68 -3.29 13.59 -31.01
C ASN A 68 -2.60 14.48 -29.96
N ARG A 69 -3.38 15.17 -29.13
CA ARG A 69 -2.88 16.04 -28.06
C ARG A 69 -2.69 15.33 -26.72
N TYR A 70 -3.09 14.07 -26.61
CA TYR A 70 -3.12 13.33 -25.35
C TYR A 70 -1.96 12.35 -25.24
N PHE A 71 -1.40 12.28 -24.04
CA PHE A 71 -0.45 11.27 -23.60
C PHE A 71 -1.14 10.28 -22.68
N TYR A 72 -0.65 9.04 -22.65
CA TYR A 72 -1.17 7.97 -21.80
C TYR A 72 -0.07 6.96 -21.47
N LEU A 73 -0.21 6.23 -20.37
CA LEU A 73 0.74 5.16 -20.02
C LEU A 73 0.56 3.95 -20.95
N ARG A 74 1.68 3.35 -21.38
CA ARG A 74 1.69 2.09 -22.13
C ARG A 74 1.91 0.91 -21.17
N PRO A 75 1.48 -0.31 -21.55
CA PRO A 75 1.64 -1.51 -20.70
C PRO A 75 3.07 -1.78 -20.22
N LYS A 76 4.10 -1.30 -20.94
CA LYS A 76 5.51 -1.38 -20.54
C LYS A 76 5.77 -0.87 -19.11
N ILE A 77 4.96 0.05 -18.60
CA ILE A 77 5.08 0.54 -17.22
C ILE A 77 4.94 -0.56 -16.18
N LEU A 78 4.19 -1.63 -16.51
CA LEU A 78 3.98 -2.78 -15.62
C LEU A 78 5.28 -3.55 -15.36
N GLU A 79 6.28 -3.48 -16.25
CA GLU A 79 7.60 -4.12 -16.05
C GLU A 79 8.28 -3.59 -14.78
N LEU A 80 8.10 -2.30 -14.46
CA LEU A 80 8.68 -1.69 -13.26
C LEU A 80 8.06 -2.27 -11.98
N GLY A 81 6.73 -2.40 -11.95
CA GLY A 81 6.01 -3.01 -10.84
C GLY A 81 6.26 -4.51 -10.75
N ASN A 82 6.32 -5.20 -11.89
CA ASN A 82 6.60 -6.62 -11.97
C ASN A 82 7.99 -6.93 -11.41
N SER A 83 9.01 -6.11 -11.67
CA SER A 83 10.34 -6.30 -11.10
C SER A 83 10.33 -6.31 -9.56
N TYR A 84 9.47 -5.49 -8.93
CA TYR A 84 9.30 -5.53 -7.48
C TYR A 84 8.53 -6.78 -7.05
N LEU A 85 7.38 -7.07 -7.67
CA LEU A 85 6.57 -8.24 -7.33
C LEU A 85 7.31 -9.56 -7.54
N SER A 86 8.14 -9.67 -8.58
CA SER A 86 8.98 -10.85 -8.82
C SER A 86 10.16 -10.95 -7.84
N SER A 87 10.61 -9.82 -7.27
CA SER A 87 11.60 -9.83 -6.18
C SER A 87 11.01 -10.30 -4.86
N LEU A 88 9.69 -10.13 -4.68
CA LEU A 88 8.93 -10.82 -3.65
C LEU A 88 8.73 -12.27 -4.10
N SER A 89 9.77 -13.10 -3.93
CA SER A 89 9.81 -14.54 -4.27
C SER A 89 8.60 -15.37 -3.83
N PHE A 90 7.77 -14.82 -2.94
CA PHE A 90 6.61 -15.45 -2.31
C PHE A 90 5.26 -14.94 -2.85
N ASN A 91 5.24 -13.99 -3.80
CA ASN A 91 4.00 -13.35 -4.25
C ASN A 91 3.01 -14.32 -4.89
N ASP A 92 3.48 -15.25 -5.73
CA ASP A 92 2.62 -16.25 -6.37
C ASP A 92 2.02 -17.23 -5.36
N ALA A 93 2.82 -17.68 -4.38
CA ALA A 93 2.35 -18.54 -3.30
C ALA A 93 1.30 -17.83 -2.44
N VAL A 94 1.56 -16.57 -2.07
CA VAL A 94 0.57 -15.74 -1.37
C VAL A 94 -0.70 -15.61 -2.18
N GLN A 95 -0.61 -15.25 -3.47
CA GLN A 95 -1.80 -15.05 -4.30
C GLN A 95 -2.67 -16.31 -4.40
N GLN A 96 -2.06 -17.50 -4.51
CA GLN A 96 -2.79 -18.77 -4.48
C GLN A 96 -3.53 -18.98 -3.15
N HIS A 97 -2.83 -18.78 -2.04
CA HIS A 97 -3.39 -18.88 -0.69
C HIS A 97 -4.53 -17.88 -0.44
N LEU A 98 -4.39 -16.63 -0.91
CA LEU A 98 -5.46 -15.64 -0.84
C LEU A 98 -6.68 -16.03 -1.67
N ASN A 99 -6.48 -16.60 -2.86
CA ASN A 99 -7.59 -17.03 -3.73
C ASN A 99 -8.45 -18.10 -3.05
N VAL A 100 -7.83 -19.12 -2.44
CA VAL A 100 -8.54 -20.19 -1.74
C VAL A 100 -9.37 -19.62 -0.58
N LEU A 101 -8.77 -18.79 0.27
CA LEU A 101 -9.50 -18.22 1.41
C LEU A 101 -10.62 -17.27 0.95
N ALA A 102 -10.41 -16.50 -0.11
CA ALA A 102 -11.43 -15.61 -0.65
C ALA A 102 -12.63 -16.37 -1.23
N GLU A 103 -12.38 -17.52 -1.87
CA GLU A 103 -13.42 -18.42 -2.37
C GLU A 103 -14.21 -19.05 -1.22
N GLU A 104 -13.53 -19.56 -0.19
CA GLU A 104 -14.17 -20.15 0.99
C GLU A 104 -15.03 -19.15 1.77
N LEU A 105 -14.56 -17.91 1.92
CA LEU A 105 -15.24 -16.89 2.70
C LEU A 105 -16.26 -16.09 1.89
N HIS A 106 -16.17 -16.12 0.55
CA HIS A 106 -16.87 -15.19 -0.34
C HIS A 106 -16.62 -13.70 -0.01
N GLU A 107 -15.43 -13.41 0.52
CA GLU A 107 -15.00 -12.07 0.91
C GLU A 107 -13.66 -11.68 0.27
N SER A 108 -13.33 -10.39 0.31
CA SER A 108 -12.05 -9.90 -0.19
C SER A 108 -10.92 -10.24 0.76
N VAL A 109 -9.87 -10.89 0.26
CA VAL A 109 -8.64 -11.21 1.00
C VAL A 109 -7.46 -10.52 0.31
N SER A 110 -6.56 -9.90 1.05
CA SER A 110 -5.45 -9.12 0.47
C SER A 110 -4.18 -9.24 1.27
N ALA A 111 -3.05 -8.98 0.61
CA ALA A 111 -1.75 -8.78 1.25
C ALA A 111 -1.24 -7.37 0.95
N SER A 112 -0.57 -6.77 1.93
CA SER A 112 0.09 -5.48 1.78
C SER A 112 1.44 -5.45 2.46
N VAL A 113 2.25 -4.48 2.06
CA VAL A 113 3.53 -4.14 2.69
C VAL A 113 3.49 -2.72 3.24
N LEU A 114 4.30 -2.44 4.26
CA LEU A 114 4.46 -1.10 4.80
C LEU A 114 5.48 -0.32 3.96
N GLU A 115 5.03 0.77 3.35
CA GLU A 115 5.85 1.72 2.59
C GLU A 115 5.50 3.12 3.06
N TYR A 116 6.29 3.62 4.02
CA TYR A 116 5.96 4.81 4.79
C TYR A 116 5.48 6.00 3.93
N PRO A 117 4.40 6.70 4.32
CA PRO A 117 3.59 6.49 5.53
C PRO A 117 2.42 5.50 5.36
N ASP A 118 2.35 4.83 4.21
CA ASP A 118 1.20 4.09 3.73
C ASP A 118 1.43 2.57 3.79
N ILE A 119 0.36 1.83 3.55
CA ILE A 119 0.43 0.45 3.08
C ILE A 119 0.32 0.42 1.56
N VAL A 120 0.97 -0.56 0.92
CA VAL A 120 0.84 -0.82 -0.52
C VAL A 120 0.29 -2.23 -0.70
N TYR A 121 -0.81 -2.38 -1.42
CA TYR A 121 -1.33 -3.70 -1.78
C TYR A 121 -0.38 -4.39 -2.76
N VAL A 122 0.03 -5.62 -2.42
CA VAL A 122 0.93 -6.42 -3.26
C VAL A 122 0.25 -7.65 -3.88
N ALA A 123 -0.78 -8.18 -3.21
CA ALA A 123 -1.61 -9.28 -3.70
C ALA A 123 -3.07 -9.10 -3.26
N ARG A 124 -4.01 -9.61 -4.04
CA ARG A 124 -5.44 -9.49 -3.73
C ARG A 124 -6.27 -10.55 -4.42
N ALA A 125 -7.18 -11.18 -3.67
CA ALA A 125 -8.24 -12.02 -4.18
C ALA A 125 -9.59 -11.38 -3.79
N SER A 126 -10.43 -11.09 -4.78
CA SER A 126 -11.68 -10.36 -4.56
C SER A 126 -12.85 -11.12 -5.18
N THR A 127 -13.79 -11.56 -4.35
CA THR A 127 -15.05 -12.19 -4.77
C THR A 127 -16.21 -11.20 -4.74
N ASN A 128 -16.14 -10.13 -3.92
CA ASN A 128 -17.14 -9.08 -3.81
C ASN A 128 -16.51 -7.68 -3.62
N ARG A 129 -17.04 -6.65 -4.30
CA ARG A 129 -16.60 -5.26 -4.14
C ARG A 129 -17.29 -4.61 -2.94
N VAL A 130 -16.63 -4.66 -1.78
CA VAL A 130 -17.12 -4.05 -0.53
C VAL A 130 -16.82 -2.55 -0.46
N MET A 131 -15.70 -2.11 -1.04
CA MET A 131 -15.24 -0.72 -0.98
C MET A 131 -15.64 0.07 -2.22
N THR A 132 -15.97 1.34 -2.02
CA THR A 132 -16.18 2.30 -3.12
C THR A 132 -14.86 2.59 -3.82
N ILE A 133 -13.76 2.60 -3.06
CA ILE A 133 -12.40 2.73 -3.58
C ILE A 133 -12.03 1.42 -4.31
N GLY A 134 -11.72 1.54 -5.60
CA GLY A 134 -11.27 0.41 -6.41
C GLY A 134 -9.87 -0.02 -5.99
N LEU A 135 -9.77 -1.06 -5.15
CA LEU A 135 -8.49 -1.60 -4.71
C LEU A 135 -7.88 -2.52 -5.76
N SER A 136 -6.64 -2.22 -6.15
CA SER A 136 -5.78 -3.08 -6.96
C SER A 136 -4.38 -3.17 -6.37
N VAL A 137 -3.58 -4.12 -6.84
CA VAL A 137 -2.13 -4.14 -6.57
C VAL A 137 -1.53 -2.77 -6.92
N GLY A 138 -0.65 -2.27 -6.05
CA GLY A 138 -0.06 -0.94 -6.13
C GLY A 138 -0.88 0.19 -5.47
N THR A 139 -2.13 -0.06 -5.06
CA THR A 139 -2.93 0.93 -4.35
C THR A 139 -2.30 1.25 -2.99
N LYS A 140 -2.29 2.54 -2.64
CA LYS A 140 -1.84 3.03 -1.33
C LYS A 140 -3.00 3.39 -0.44
N LEU A 141 -2.91 3.05 0.84
CA LEU A 141 -3.83 3.51 1.88
C LEU A 141 -3.03 3.94 3.12
N PRO A 142 -3.49 4.95 3.88
CA PRO A 142 -2.78 5.42 5.07
C PRO A 142 -2.70 4.32 6.13
N ALA A 143 -1.50 3.96 6.57
CA ALA A 143 -1.32 2.82 7.48
C ALA A 143 -2.06 3.01 8.82
N LEU A 144 -2.19 4.25 9.31
CA LEU A 144 -2.95 4.59 10.52
C LEU A 144 -4.43 4.20 10.47
N TYR A 145 -5.03 4.17 9.27
CA TYR A 145 -6.46 3.93 9.08
C TYR A 145 -6.74 2.60 8.40
N THR A 146 -5.80 1.64 8.47
CA THR A 146 -6.01 0.27 7.97
C THR A 146 -5.65 -0.76 9.02
N SER A 147 -6.36 -1.90 9.02
CA SER A 147 -6.05 -3.03 9.91
C SER A 147 -4.64 -3.57 9.66
N MET A 148 -4.27 -3.77 8.39
CA MET A 148 -2.92 -4.21 8.01
C MET A 148 -1.85 -3.21 8.43
N GLY A 149 -2.09 -1.91 8.25
CA GLY A 149 -1.16 -0.87 8.66
C GLY A 149 -0.91 -0.87 10.16
N ARG A 150 -1.96 -0.95 11.00
CA ARG A 150 -1.78 -1.01 12.46
C ARG A 150 -1.04 -2.26 12.92
N VAL A 151 -1.30 -3.41 12.31
CA VAL A 151 -0.55 -4.65 12.59
C VAL A 151 0.91 -4.54 12.17
N MET A 152 1.23 -3.92 11.03
CA MET A 152 2.62 -3.72 10.60
C MET A 152 3.34 -2.67 11.44
N LEU A 153 2.68 -1.56 11.79
CA LEU A 153 3.20 -0.55 12.71
C LEU A 153 3.47 -1.14 14.10
N ALA A 154 2.64 -2.09 14.53
CA ALA A 154 2.80 -2.85 15.77
C ALA A 154 3.98 -3.84 15.74
N GLN A 155 4.62 -4.07 14.59
CA GLN A 155 5.86 -4.84 14.51
C GLN A 155 7.11 -3.95 14.57
N LEU A 156 6.96 -2.63 14.42
CA LEU A 156 8.09 -1.71 14.48
C LEU A 156 8.72 -1.69 15.88
N PRO A 157 10.05 -1.52 15.98
CA PRO A 157 10.69 -1.14 17.23
C PRO A 157 10.05 0.14 17.80
N PRO A 158 9.90 0.28 19.13
CA PRO A 158 9.19 1.42 19.74
C PRO A 158 9.67 2.79 19.25
N LYS A 159 10.98 2.94 19.04
CA LYS A 159 11.58 4.18 18.51
C LYS A 159 11.10 4.51 17.09
N LYS A 160 11.06 3.52 16.19
CA LYS A 160 10.58 3.73 14.81
C LYS A 160 9.08 4.03 14.77
N LEU A 161 8.29 3.41 15.67
CA LEU A 161 6.87 3.73 15.80
C LEU A 161 6.67 5.17 16.28
N GLN A 162 7.46 5.63 17.26
CA GLN A 162 7.41 7.01 17.71
C GLN A 162 7.77 8.00 16.58
N GLU A 163 8.87 7.76 15.86
CA GLU A 163 9.26 8.55 14.69
C GLU A 163 8.14 8.59 13.64
N TYR A 164 7.52 7.44 13.34
CA TYR A 164 6.36 7.39 12.44
C TYR A 164 5.22 8.29 12.92
N LEU A 165 4.81 8.16 14.18
CA LEU A 165 3.72 8.95 14.75
C LEU A 165 4.04 10.44 14.82
N GLU A 166 5.30 10.83 14.97
CA GLU A 166 5.71 12.24 14.96
C GLU A 166 5.42 12.91 13.61
N PHE A 167 5.68 12.23 12.49
CA PHE A 167 5.44 12.76 11.14
C PHE A 167 4.07 12.40 10.55
N ALA A 168 3.38 11.41 11.10
CA ALA A 168 2.08 11.00 10.59
C ALA A 168 1.04 12.11 10.71
N GLN A 169 0.31 12.31 9.62
CA GLN A 169 -0.85 13.20 9.57
C GLN A 169 -2.09 12.41 10.01
N THR A 170 -2.87 12.99 10.92
CA THR A 170 -4.14 12.40 11.33
C THR A 170 -5.27 13.12 10.60
N GLU A 171 -6.24 12.34 10.13
CA GLU A 171 -7.40 12.81 9.39
C GLU A 171 -8.66 12.14 9.91
N LYS A 172 -9.78 12.86 9.87
CA LYS A 172 -11.09 12.28 10.18
C LYS A 172 -11.74 11.81 8.89
N LEU A 173 -11.41 10.60 8.45
CA LEU A 173 -11.96 9.99 7.22
C LEU A 173 -13.44 9.63 7.38
N THR A 174 -13.85 9.24 8.58
CA THR A 174 -15.22 8.90 8.96
C THR A 174 -15.51 9.41 10.38
N GLU A 175 -16.74 9.27 10.85
CA GLU A 175 -17.08 9.59 12.24
C GLU A 175 -16.40 8.67 13.28
N PHE A 176 -15.94 7.49 12.85
CA PHE A 176 -15.28 6.50 13.68
C PHE A 176 -13.75 6.67 13.71
N SER A 177 -13.17 7.42 12.78
CA SER A 177 -11.71 7.58 12.69
C SER A 177 -11.10 8.19 13.96
N LEU A 178 -10.05 7.55 14.47
CA LEU A 178 -9.24 8.14 15.53
C LEU A 178 -8.41 9.32 15.01
N THR A 179 -8.49 10.45 15.70
CA THR A 179 -7.83 11.71 15.26
C THR A 179 -6.65 12.11 16.11
N THR A 180 -6.42 11.46 17.26
CA THR A 180 -5.29 11.78 18.16
C THR A 180 -4.20 10.73 18.07
N LYS A 181 -2.93 11.18 18.04
CA LYS A 181 -1.77 10.29 18.01
C LYS A 181 -1.73 9.33 19.19
N LYS A 182 -2.16 9.79 20.38
CA LYS A 182 -2.23 8.96 21.59
C LYS A 182 -3.25 7.81 21.45
N ALA A 183 -4.43 8.09 20.90
CA ALA A 183 -5.43 7.04 20.66
C ALA A 183 -4.95 6.04 19.61
N LEU A 184 -4.39 6.53 18.50
CA LEU A 184 -3.81 5.69 17.45
C LEU A 184 -2.67 4.82 17.99
N GLN A 185 -1.78 5.37 18.82
CA GLN A 185 -0.71 4.62 19.48
C GLN A 185 -1.28 3.51 20.37
N SER A 186 -2.32 3.80 21.16
CA SER A 186 -2.97 2.81 22.01
C SER A 186 -3.51 1.62 21.20
N GLU A 187 -4.14 1.89 20.06
CA GLU A 187 -4.65 0.83 19.17
C GLU A 187 -3.53 0.03 18.50
N ILE A 188 -2.41 0.67 18.15
CA ILE A 188 -1.23 -0.03 17.62
C ILE A 188 -0.61 -0.94 18.69
N GLU A 189 -0.52 -0.49 19.94
CA GLU A 189 -0.01 -1.33 21.03
C GLU A 189 -0.97 -2.47 21.41
N LYS A 190 -2.28 -2.25 21.25
CA LYS A 190 -3.27 -3.34 21.31
C LYS A 190 -3.00 -4.38 20.23
N ALA A 191 -2.79 -3.95 18.99
CA ALA A 191 -2.43 -4.84 17.88
C ALA A 191 -1.14 -5.63 18.16
N ARG A 192 -0.13 -4.99 18.77
CA ARG A 192 1.12 -5.63 19.19
C ARG A 192 0.88 -6.76 20.19
N THR A 193 0.04 -6.50 21.19
CA THR A 193 -0.22 -7.45 22.29
C THR A 193 -1.01 -8.68 21.80
N GLN A 194 -2.00 -8.47 20.95
CA GLN A 194 -2.89 -9.56 20.50
C GLN A 194 -2.42 -10.25 19.20
N GLY A 195 -1.52 -9.62 18.43
CA GLY A 195 -0.96 -10.18 17.19
C GLY A 195 -1.88 -10.09 15.97
N TRP A 196 -2.97 -9.32 16.06
CA TRP A 196 -3.94 -9.07 15.00
C TRP A 196 -4.62 -7.73 15.23
N TYR A 197 -5.39 -7.22 14.26
CA TYR A 197 -6.19 -6.02 14.47
C TYR A 197 -7.46 -6.01 13.64
N LEU A 198 -8.57 -5.63 14.28
CA LEU A 198 -9.86 -5.35 13.63
C LEU A 198 -10.04 -3.84 13.54
N LEU A 199 -10.29 -3.34 12.33
CA LEU A 199 -10.63 -1.95 12.08
C LEU A 199 -12.11 -1.87 11.66
N ASP A 200 -12.90 -1.14 12.44
CA ASP A 200 -14.35 -0.96 12.23
C ASP A 200 -14.63 0.45 11.70
N GLN A 201 -14.84 0.55 10.38
CA GLN A 201 -15.37 1.73 9.70
C GLN A 201 -14.56 3.03 9.84
N GLU A 202 -13.30 2.97 10.30
CA GLU A 202 -12.44 4.15 10.41
C GLU A 202 -11.93 4.67 9.06
N LEU A 203 -11.84 3.79 8.05
CA LEU A 203 -11.37 4.13 6.70
C LEU A 203 -12.52 4.59 5.80
N GLU A 204 -13.62 3.83 5.81
CA GLU A 204 -14.80 4.04 5.00
C GLU A 204 -16.01 3.54 5.80
N ILE A 205 -17.10 4.32 5.80
CA ILE A 205 -18.36 3.91 6.45
C ILE A 205 -18.86 2.62 5.78
N GLY A 206 -19.30 1.66 6.60
CA GLY A 206 -19.76 0.38 6.10
C GLY A 206 -18.66 -0.64 5.80
N LEU A 207 -17.37 -0.33 6.02
CA LEU A 207 -16.26 -1.26 5.85
C LEU A 207 -15.70 -1.76 7.18
N ARG A 208 -15.55 -3.08 7.32
CA ARG A 208 -14.74 -3.70 8.37
C ARG A 208 -13.58 -4.46 7.76
N SER A 209 -12.47 -4.52 8.49
CA SER A 209 -11.35 -5.37 8.10
C SER A 209 -10.65 -5.97 9.31
N LEU A 210 -10.12 -7.18 9.14
CA LEU A 210 -9.36 -7.90 10.14
C LEU A 210 -8.03 -8.32 9.53
N ALA A 211 -6.92 -7.98 10.18
CA ALA A 211 -5.57 -8.26 9.69
C ALA A 211 -4.71 -9.03 10.68
N VAL A 212 -3.74 -9.77 10.14
CA VAL A 212 -2.68 -10.47 10.86
C VAL A 212 -1.34 -10.22 10.15
N PRO A 213 -0.20 -10.24 10.87
CA PRO A 213 1.11 -10.05 10.25
C PRO A 213 1.52 -11.32 9.50
N ILE A 214 2.38 -11.16 8.49
CA ILE A 214 3.10 -12.26 7.84
C ILE A 214 4.57 -11.87 7.66
N GLY A 215 5.46 -12.86 7.63
CA GLY A 215 6.84 -12.74 7.18
C GLY A 215 7.56 -11.56 7.83
N THR A 216 7.67 -11.59 9.16
CA THR A 216 7.98 -10.45 10.04
C THR A 216 9.02 -9.45 9.52
N HIS A 217 10.03 -9.87 8.74
CA HIS A 217 10.96 -8.97 8.03
C HIS A 217 11.55 -9.56 6.74
N ILE A 218 10.81 -9.62 5.63
CA ILE A 218 11.41 -9.98 4.33
C ILE A 218 12.08 -8.73 3.76
N ASN A 219 13.41 -8.73 3.64
CA ASN A 219 14.19 -7.59 3.12
C ASN A 219 13.84 -6.25 3.82
N ASP A 220 13.78 -6.24 5.15
CA ASP A 220 13.36 -5.08 5.96
C ASP A 220 11.94 -4.55 5.70
N THR A 221 11.13 -5.30 4.95
CA THR A 221 9.74 -4.95 4.63
C THR A 221 8.79 -5.69 5.56
N TYR A 222 7.91 -4.93 6.20
CA TYR A 222 6.82 -5.48 7.02
C TYR A 222 5.64 -5.82 6.11
N ALA A 223 5.02 -6.97 6.32
CA ALA A 223 3.88 -7.42 5.55
C ALA A 223 2.72 -7.88 6.46
N ALA A 224 1.51 -7.82 5.91
CA ALA A 224 0.30 -8.29 6.56
C ALA A 224 -0.72 -8.75 5.53
N ILE A 225 -1.61 -9.66 5.97
CA ILE A 225 -2.79 -10.07 5.21
C ILE A 225 -4.06 -9.63 5.94
N ASN A 226 -5.13 -9.39 5.19
CA ASN A 226 -6.43 -9.10 5.77
C ASN A 226 -7.60 -9.76 5.05
N VAL A 227 -8.74 -9.78 5.74
CA VAL A 227 -10.06 -9.95 5.16
C VAL A 227 -10.83 -8.64 5.30
N SER A 228 -11.51 -8.21 4.24
CA SER A 228 -12.35 -7.01 4.23
C SER A 228 -13.81 -7.37 3.92
N VAL A 229 -14.74 -6.89 4.73
CA VAL A 229 -16.16 -7.28 4.73
C VAL A 229 -17.09 -6.06 4.91
N PRO A 230 -18.33 -6.09 4.40
CA PRO A 230 -19.30 -5.04 4.69
C PRO A 230 -19.77 -5.13 6.13
N ALA A 231 -19.74 -4.01 6.84
CA ALA A 231 -20.20 -3.91 8.22
C ALA A 231 -21.69 -4.26 8.38
N SER A 232 -22.48 -4.09 7.32
CA SER A 232 -23.90 -4.47 7.28
C SER A 232 -24.14 -5.98 7.20
N ARG A 233 -23.15 -6.76 6.75
CA ARG A 233 -23.26 -8.22 6.58
C ARG A 233 -22.55 -9.00 7.68
N VAL A 234 -21.39 -8.52 8.11
CA VAL A 234 -20.50 -9.28 9.01
C VAL A 234 -20.24 -8.49 10.29
N SER A 235 -20.55 -9.07 11.44
CA SER A 235 -20.32 -8.48 12.76
C SER A 235 -18.84 -8.56 13.16
N THR A 236 -18.44 -7.76 14.15
CA THR A 236 -17.10 -7.84 14.74
C THR A 236 -16.87 -9.19 15.42
N GLU A 237 -17.88 -9.73 16.09
CA GLU A 237 -17.85 -11.07 16.69
C GLU A 237 -17.59 -12.16 15.65
N THR A 238 -18.25 -12.10 14.48
CA THR A 238 -18.00 -13.05 13.38
C THR A 238 -16.57 -12.94 12.86
N LEU A 239 -16.05 -11.72 12.73
CA LEU A 239 -14.66 -11.53 12.32
C LEU A 239 -13.69 -12.18 13.32
N GLU A 240 -13.89 -11.99 14.62
CA GLU A 240 -13.00 -12.52 15.65
C GLU A 240 -13.15 -14.03 15.88
N THR A 241 -14.36 -14.57 15.81
CA THR A 241 -14.62 -15.98 16.14
C THR A 241 -14.50 -16.94 14.97
N LEU A 242 -14.88 -16.52 13.75
CA LEU A 242 -14.90 -17.39 12.57
C LEU A 242 -13.79 -17.08 11.57
N ILE A 243 -13.51 -15.79 11.33
CA ILE A 243 -12.57 -15.36 10.28
C ILE A 243 -11.13 -15.33 10.80
N LEU A 244 -10.90 -14.82 12.02
CA LEU A 244 -9.57 -14.70 12.60
C LEU A 244 -8.79 -16.02 12.64
N PRO A 245 -9.36 -17.15 13.12
CA PRO A 245 -8.60 -18.40 13.17
C PRO A 245 -8.17 -18.88 11.78
N ARG A 246 -9.03 -18.70 10.77
CA ARG A 246 -8.71 -19.05 9.36
C ARG A 246 -7.61 -18.16 8.79
N LEU A 247 -7.68 -16.87 9.07
CA LEU A 247 -6.68 -15.90 8.62
C LEU A 247 -5.32 -16.14 9.30
N GLN A 248 -5.30 -16.47 10.59
CA GLN A 248 -4.08 -16.86 11.32
C GLN A 248 -3.47 -18.17 10.80
N ASN A 249 -4.31 -19.16 10.47
CA ASN A 249 -3.84 -20.38 9.81
C ASN A 249 -3.21 -20.09 8.44
N LEU A 250 -3.84 -19.21 7.65
CA LEU A 250 -3.29 -18.77 6.36
C LEU A 250 -1.92 -18.09 6.53
N ALA A 251 -1.80 -17.19 7.51
CA ALA A 251 -0.53 -16.54 7.83
C ALA A 251 0.57 -17.55 8.18
N THR A 252 0.24 -18.58 8.98
CA THR A 252 1.19 -19.65 9.34
C THR A 252 1.66 -20.45 8.12
N ILE A 253 0.77 -20.71 7.17
CA ILE A 253 1.10 -21.40 5.91
C ILE A 253 2.03 -20.51 5.06
N ILE A 254 1.66 -19.23 4.88
CA ILE A 254 2.45 -18.26 4.13
C ILE A 254 3.85 -18.11 4.73
N ASP A 255 3.96 -17.97 6.05
CA ASP A 255 5.24 -17.86 6.76
C ASP A 255 6.13 -19.08 6.53
N ARG A 256 5.55 -20.29 6.58
CA ARG A 256 6.27 -21.52 6.28
C ARG A 256 6.79 -21.55 4.85
N ASP A 257 6.00 -21.08 3.89
CA ASP A 257 6.41 -21.07 2.48
C ASP A 257 7.47 -19.99 2.21
N ILE A 258 7.39 -18.84 2.88
CA ILE A 258 8.42 -17.80 2.85
C ILE A 258 9.76 -18.35 3.37
N LEU A 259 9.76 -19.06 4.51
CA LEU A 259 10.98 -19.64 5.09
C LEU A 259 11.67 -20.67 4.18
N LYS A 260 10.93 -21.37 3.30
CA LYS A 260 11.52 -22.29 2.33
C LYS A 260 12.25 -21.57 1.19
N LEU A 261 11.80 -20.36 0.86
CA LEU A 261 12.34 -19.56 -0.24
C LEU A 261 13.61 -18.79 0.17
N TRP A 262 13.76 -18.51 1.46
CA TRP A 262 14.97 -17.94 2.06
C TRP A 262 15.46 -18.83 3.22
N PRO A 263 16.06 -19.99 2.94
CA PRO A 263 16.77 -20.75 3.95
C PRO A 263 17.95 -19.92 4.46
N ASN A 264 18.10 -19.83 5.78
CA ASN A 264 19.21 -19.15 6.47
C ASN A 264 20.58 -19.56 5.92
#